data_AF-A0A7J3CSU7-F1
#
_entry.id   AF-A0A7J3CSU7-F1
#
_cell.length_a   1.000
_cell.length_b   1.000
_cell.length_c   1.000
_cell.angle_alpha   90.00
_cell.angle_beta   90.00
_cell.angle_gamma   90.00
#
_symmetry.space_group_name_H-M   'P 1'
#
loop_
_entity.id
_entity.type
_entity.pdbx_description
1 polymer ?
#
loop_
_entity_poly.entity_id
_entity_poly.type
_entity_poly.pdbx_seq_one_letter_code
_entity_poly.pdbx_strand_id
1 'polypeptide(L)'
;MHKRGQITTFIVAGIIVLVMVAMTLYLRRQLQPLKVEAPPDVAPVQRFVEGCLHTVGEEGILKNSLQGGYYKNFDQQALSLPGMIYVPVYFNGVFLSVPTEEKIRKELGNYVADNLNSCIGDFKSLQGFSIVEEGNLSITNMILSENKVSVEYDYPLKINNKTELRKFLAEYDFRLGKIYNTVKQLLSESVSMPTFICLSCIVDAGIENDLTFETIEWGEYVIVVVKDATTKKPLNFAYAIKLMPREGVPPIPAAT
;
A
#
# COMPACT_ATOMS: atom_id res chain seq x y z
N MET A 1 27.47 59.08 -11.54
CA MET A 1 26.40 58.09 -11.28
C MET A 1 26.93 56.68 -11.53
N HIS A 2 26.71 55.79 -10.55
CA HIS A 2 26.75 54.31 -10.58
C HIS A 2 27.83 53.55 -11.39
N LYS A 3 28.96 53.17 -10.75
CA LYS A 3 29.81 52.04 -11.21
C LYS A 3 30.34 51.09 -10.10
N ARG A 4 29.91 51.26 -8.84
CA ARG A 4 30.34 50.40 -7.71
C ARG A 4 29.32 49.35 -7.27
N GLY A 5 28.11 49.32 -7.85
CA GLY A 5 27.04 48.37 -7.50
C GLY A 5 26.94 47.14 -8.39
N GLN A 6 27.73 47.04 -9.46
CA GLN A 6 27.60 45.95 -10.44
C GLN A 6 28.34 44.68 -10.01
N ILE A 7 29.48 44.84 -9.32
CA ILE A 7 30.27 43.70 -8.80
C ILE A 7 29.48 42.95 -7.71
N THR A 8 28.80 43.70 -6.83
CA THR A 8 27.92 43.12 -5.80
C THR A 8 26.79 42.29 -6.39
N THR A 9 26.24 42.68 -7.55
CA THR A 9 25.18 41.91 -8.23
C THR A 9 25.70 40.56 -8.71
N PHE A 10 26.91 40.49 -9.28
CA PHE A 10 27.50 39.22 -9.71
C PHE A 10 27.82 38.29 -8.54
N ILE A 11 28.32 38.83 -7.42
CA ILE A 11 28.59 38.05 -6.21
C ILE A 11 27.29 37.47 -5.63
N VAL A 12 26.25 38.30 -5.50
CA VAL A 12 24.95 37.85 -4.98
C VAL A 12 24.32 36.81 -5.90
N ALA A 13 24.39 36.99 -7.23
CA ALA A 13 23.89 36.01 -8.19
C ALA A 13 24.65 34.66 -8.08
N GLY A 14 25.98 34.70 -7.92
CA GLY A 14 26.78 33.49 -7.74
C GLY A 14 26.42 32.71 -6.47
N ILE A 15 26.19 33.42 -5.35
CA ILE A 15 25.76 32.81 -4.09
C ILE A 15 24.38 32.17 -4.24
N ILE A 16 23.43 32.84 -4.91
CA ILE A 16 22.08 32.29 -5.15
C ILE A 16 22.16 31.00 -5.97
N VAL A 17 22.97 30.97 -7.04
CA VAL A 17 23.16 29.76 -7.86
C VAL A 17 23.80 28.65 -7.03
N LEU A 18 24.80 28.95 -6.21
CA LEU A 18 25.47 27.99 -5.34
C LEU A 18 24.51 27.39 -4.31
N VAL A 19 23.66 28.22 -3.69
CA VAL A 19 22.63 27.78 -2.75
C VAL A 19 21.59 26.90 -3.45
N MET A 20 21.13 27.27 -4.66
CA MET A 20 20.18 26.44 -5.42
C MET A 20 20.77 25.08 -5.79
N VAL A 21 22.04 25.02 -6.21
CA VAL A 21 22.72 23.75 -6.50
C VAL A 21 22.88 22.91 -5.23
N ALA A 22 23.35 23.50 -4.13
CA ALA A 22 23.51 22.81 -2.86
C ALA A 22 22.17 22.29 -2.31
N MET A 23 21.10 23.09 -2.39
CA MET A 23 19.75 22.70 -2.00
C MET A 23 19.21 21.59 -2.88
N THR A 24 19.44 21.64 -4.19
CA THR A 24 19.04 20.57 -5.12
C THR A 24 19.79 19.27 -4.83
N LEU A 25 21.10 19.34 -4.53
CA LEU A 25 21.88 18.16 -4.15
C LEU A 25 21.47 17.60 -2.79
N TYR A 26 21.16 18.47 -1.83
CA TYR A 26 20.65 18.09 -0.51
C TYR A 26 19.30 17.39 -0.60
N LEU A 27 18.34 17.99 -1.33
CA LEU A 27 17.02 17.41 -1.57
C LEU A 27 17.13 16.11 -2.37
N ARG A 28 18.01 16.02 -3.37
CA ARG A 28 18.25 14.76 -4.10
C ARG A 28 18.81 13.67 -3.19
N ARG A 29 19.68 13.99 -2.23
CA ARG A 29 20.17 13.02 -1.24
C ARG A 29 19.10 12.57 -0.27
N GLN A 30 18.19 13.46 0.14
CA GLN A 30 17.12 13.14 1.08
C GLN A 30 15.95 12.41 0.40
N LEU A 31 15.72 12.68 -0.89
CA LEU A 31 14.66 12.07 -1.70
C LEU A 31 15.11 10.82 -2.46
N GLN A 32 16.41 10.53 -2.51
CA GLN A 32 16.85 9.22 -2.96
C GLN A 32 16.38 8.22 -1.90
N PRO A 33 15.51 7.25 -2.27
CA PRO A 33 15.32 6.10 -1.40
C PRO A 33 16.71 5.54 -1.08
N LEU A 34 16.93 5.11 0.16
CA LEU A 34 18.12 4.33 0.54
C LEU A 34 18.16 3.06 -0.33
N LYS A 35 18.62 3.18 -1.57
CA LYS A 35 19.04 2.05 -2.37
C LYS A 35 20.31 1.59 -1.71
N VAL A 36 20.23 0.43 -1.08
CA VAL A 36 21.40 -0.30 -0.62
C VAL A 36 22.24 -0.54 -1.87
N GLU A 37 23.32 0.23 -2.01
CA GLU A 37 24.17 0.22 -3.19
C GLU A 37 25.02 -1.04 -3.09
N ALA A 38 24.57 -2.11 -3.75
CA ALA A 38 25.28 -3.37 -3.72
C ALA A 38 26.58 -3.29 -4.52
N PRO A 39 27.56 -4.14 -4.20
CA PRO A 39 28.76 -4.30 -5.00
C PRO A 39 28.42 -4.52 -6.50
N PRO A 40 29.17 -3.91 -7.45
CA PRO A 40 28.84 -3.96 -8.88
C PRO A 40 28.71 -5.38 -9.47
N ASP A 41 29.41 -6.35 -8.88
CA ASP A 41 29.41 -7.77 -9.24
C ASP A 41 28.09 -8.49 -8.91
N VAL A 42 27.31 -7.99 -7.95
CA VAL A 42 26.01 -8.58 -7.57
C VAL A 42 24.80 -7.72 -7.97
N ALA A 43 25.04 -6.56 -8.58
CA ALA A 43 24.00 -5.67 -9.08
C ALA A 43 22.98 -6.34 -10.04
N PRO A 44 23.34 -7.34 -10.88
CA PRO A 44 22.34 -8.08 -11.66
C PRO A 44 21.36 -8.89 -10.79
N VAL A 45 21.87 -9.53 -9.72
CA VAL A 45 21.05 -10.31 -8.77
C VAL A 45 20.10 -9.38 -8.02
N GLN A 46 20.62 -8.26 -7.51
CA GLN A 46 19.79 -7.27 -6.81
C GLN A 46 18.63 -6.79 -7.70
N ARG A 47 18.93 -6.34 -8.92
CA ARG A 47 17.89 -5.83 -9.84
C ARG A 47 16.85 -6.89 -10.21
N PHE A 48 17.27 -8.14 -10.38
CA PHE A 48 16.36 -9.24 -10.63
C PHE A 48 15.40 -9.46 -9.45
N VAL A 49 15.93 -9.53 -8.23
CA VAL A 49 15.13 -9.71 -7.01
C VAL A 49 14.21 -8.52 -6.76
N GLU A 50 14.70 -7.29 -6.91
CA GLU A 50 13.87 -6.07 -6.80
C GLU A 50 12.72 -6.07 -7.82
N GLY A 51 12.97 -6.52 -9.05
CA GLY A 51 11.92 -6.65 -10.08
C GLY A 51 10.86 -7.68 -9.70
N CYS A 52 11.27 -8.82 -9.12
CA CYS A 52 10.33 -9.81 -8.63
C CYS A 52 9.53 -9.32 -7.43
N LEU A 53 10.18 -8.69 -6.44
CA LEU A 53 9.51 -8.09 -5.29
C LEU A 53 8.52 -7.02 -5.73
N HIS A 54 8.89 -6.17 -6.69
CA HIS A 54 8.00 -5.17 -7.25
C HIS A 54 6.79 -5.80 -7.96
N THR A 55 6.97 -6.86 -8.73
CA THR A 55 5.84 -7.50 -9.44
C THR A 55 4.88 -8.16 -8.45
N VAL A 56 5.41 -9.00 -7.56
CA VAL A 56 4.61 -9.77 -6.61
C VAL A 56 4.00 -8.87 -5.53
N GLY A 57 4.71 -7.84 -5.09
CA GLY A 57 4.19 -6.87 -4.14
C GLY A 57 3.07 -6.00 -4.73
N GLU A 58 3.15 -5.63 -6.01
CA GLU A 58 2.08 -4.90 -6.69
C GLU A 58 0.79 -5.75 -6.75
N GLU A 59 0.91 -7.02 -7.14
CA GLU A 59 -0.21 -7.97 -7.13
C GLU A 59 -0.78 -8.19 -5.73
N GLY A 60 0.10 -8.32 -4.72
CA GLY A 60 -0.29 -8.48 -3.33
C GLY A 60 -1.04 -7.28 -2.78
N ILE A 61 -0.63 -6.05 -3.12
CA ILE A 61 -1.34 -4.83 -2.73
C ILE A 61 -2.73 -4.82 -3.35
N LEU A 62 -2.86 -5.14 -4.64
CA LEU A 62 -4.16 -5.19 -5.33
C LEU A 62 -5.08 -6.23 -4.70
N LYS A 63 -4.56 -7.45 -4.45
CA LYS A 63 -5.31 -8.56 -3.87
C LYS A 63 -5.74 -8.27 -2.43
N ASN A 64 -4.82 -7.82 -1.58
CA ASN A 64 -5.12 -7.50 -0.19
C ASN A 64 -6.10 -6.34 -0.09
N SER A 65 -5.92 -5.29 -0.90
CA SER A 65 -6.82 -4.13 -0.89
C SER A 65 -8.25 -4.55 -1.23
N LEU A 66 -8.45 -5.34 -2.29
CA LEU A 66 -9.77 -5.85 -2.67
C LEU A 66 -10.43 -6.67 -1.55
N GLN A 67 -9.63 -7.25 -0.66
CA GLN A 67 -10.05 -8.02 0.51
C GLN A 67 -9.96 -7.21 1.82
N GLY A 68 -9.98 -5.88 1.75
CA GLY A 68 -9.95 -5.00 2.91
C GLY A 68 -8.68 -5.15 3.75
N GLY A 69 -7.53 -5.21 3.11
CA GLY A 69 -6.23 -5.35 3.79
C GLY A 69 -5.87 -6.76 4.26
N TYR A 70 -6.68 -7.78 3.93
CA TYR A 70 -6.42 -9.18 4.29
C TYR A 70 -6.01 -10.03 3.09
N TYR A 71 -5.14 -11.01 3.30
CA TYR A 71 -4.81 -12.02 2.30
C TYR A 71 -5.51 -13.34 2.59
N LYS A 72 -5.23 -13.91 3.77
CA LYS A 72 -5.72 -15.24 4.18
C LYS A 72 -6.22 -15.30 5.62
N ASN A 73 -5.71 -14.44 6.50
CA ASN A 73 -6.04 -14.49 7.93
C ASN A 73 -7.12 -13.47 8.29
N PHE A 74 -8.36 -13.79 7.97
CA PHE A 74 -9.52 -13.04 8.44
C PHE A 74 -9.74 -13.37 9.91
N ASP A 75 -9.18 -12.54 10.81
CA ASP A 75 -9.31 -12.72 12.26
C ASP A 75 -10.76 -12.57 12.75
N GLN A 76 -11.69 -12.26 11.84
CA GLN A 76 -13.07 -11.89 12.12
C GLN A 76 -14.04 -12.44 11.08
N GLN A 77 -15.32 -12.09 11.26
CA GLN A 77 -16.36 -12.38 10.29
C GLN A 77 -16.00 -11.78 8.92
N ALA A 78 -16.00 -12.62 7.90
CA ALA A 78 -15.88 -12.22 6.50
C ALA A 78 -17.09 -12.75 5.73
N LEU A 79 -17.58 -11.94 4.80
CA LEU A 79 -18.60 -12.35 3.86
C LEU A 79 -17.94 -13.07 2.70
N SER A 80 -18.48 -14.23 2.33
CA SER A 80 -18.07 -14.94 1.12
C SER A 80 -18.99 -14.52 -0.02
N LEU A 81 -18.44 -13.84 -1.02
CA LEU A 81 -19.16 -13.45 -2.21
C LEU A 81 -18.97 -14.48 -3.34
N PRO A 82 -19.96 -14.63 -4.24
CA PRO A 82 -19.80 -15.40 -5.47
C PRO A 82 -18.54 -14.95 -6.22
N GLY A 83 -17.67 -15.90 -6.58
CA GLY A 83 -16.34 -15.61 -7.16
C GLY A 83 -15.17 -15.65 -6.17
N MET A 84 -15.36 -16.19 -4.96
CA MET A 84 -14.29 -16.43 -3.96
C MET A 84 -13.56 -15.16 -3.51
N ILE A 85 -14.28 -14.05 -3.41
CA ILE A 85 -13.79 -12.84 -2.74
C ILE A 85 -14.35 -12.86 -1.31
N TYR A 86 -13.45 -12.79 -0.34
CA TYR A 86 -13.79 -12.59 1.06
C TYR A 86 -13.75 -11.10 1.37
N VAL A 87 -14.86 -10.57 1.87
CA VAL A 87 -14.98 -9.17 2.27
C VAL A 87 -15.06 -9.11 3.79
N PRO A 88 -14.09 -8.48 4.49
CA PRO A 88 -14.08 -8.41 5.94
C PRO A 88 -15.21 -7.51 6.44
N VAL A 89 -15.84 -7.91 7.55
CA VAL A 89 -16.82 -7.07 8.26
C VAL A 89 -16.05 -6.13 9.18
N TYR A 90 -16.01 -4.84 8.84
CA TYR A 90 -15.31 -3.82 9.63
C TYR A 90 -16.16 -3.24 10.74
N PHE A 91 -17.48 -3.30 10.60
CA PHE A 91 -18.42 -2.91 11.64
C PHE A 91 -19.55 -3.92 11.71
N ASN A 92 -19.77 -4.50 12.88
CA ASN A 92 -20.81 -5.52 13.08
C ASN A 92 -22.08 -4.98 13.78
N GLY A 93 -22.22 -3.65 13.84
CA GLY A 93 -23.26 -2.96 14.60
C GLY A 93 -22.83 -2.53 16.01
N VAL A 94 -21.82 -3.20 16.59
CA VAL A 94 -21.38 -2.94 17.97
C VAL A 94 -19.90 -2.55 18.03
N PHE A 95 -19.05 -3.30 17.35
CA PHE A 95 -17.59 -3.13 17.41
C PHE A 95 -17.01 -2.78 16.04
N LEU A 96 -16.02 -1.90 16.05
CA LEU A 96 -15.15 -1.64 14.90
C LEU A 96 -14.00 -2.63 14.86
N SER A 97 -13.60 -2.97 13.65
CA SER A 97 -12.67 -4.04 13.40
C SER A 97 -11.87 -3.84 12.12
N VAL A 98 -11.43 -2.61 11.94
CA VAL A 98 -10.52 -2.23 10.87
C VAL A 98 -9.13 -2.81 11.18
N PRO A 99 -8.49 -3.54 10.25
CA PRO A 99 -7.15 -4.08 10.46
C PRO A 99 -6.16 -2.94 10.67
N THR A 100 -5.20 -3.13 11.56
CA THR A 100 -4.11 -2.18 11.75
C THR A 100 -3.15 -2.19 10.56
N GLU A 101 -2.37 -1.13 10.38
CA GLU A 101 -1.32 -1.09 9.35
C GLU A 101 -0.32 -2.23 9.52
N GLU A 102 -0.02 -2.62 10.77
CA GLU A 102 0.83 -3.76 11.08
C GLU A 102 0.23 -5.08 10.55
N LYS A 103 -1.09 -5.27 10.71
CA LYS A 103 -1.79 -6.44 10.18
C LYS A 103 -1.78 -6.43 8.64
N ILE A 104 -2.06 -5.29 8.00
CA ILE A 104 -2.00 -5.14 6.53
C ILE A 104 -0.60 -5.48 6.02
N ARG A 105 0.45 -4.95 6.66
CA ARG A 105 1.85 -5.26 6.34
C ARG A 105 2.14 -6.74 6.47
N LYS A 106 1.67 -7.38 7.55
CA LYS A 106 1.85 -8.82 7.78
C LYS A 106 1.15 -9.66 6.70
N GLU A 107 -0.08 -9.31 6.35
CA GLU A 107 -0.84 -10.00 5.29
C GLU A 107 -0.19 -9.80 3.92
N LEU A 108 0.36 -8.62 3.63
CA LEU A 108 1.14 -8.39 2.41
C LEU A 108 2.42 -9.25 2.42
N GLY A 109 3.13 -9.30 3.54
CA GLY A 109 4.31 -10.15 3.69
C GLY A 109 4.00 -11.63 3.45
N ASN A 110 2.87 -12.12 3.95
CA ASN A 110 2.38 -13.48 3.69
C ASN A 110 2.09 -13.71 2.20
N TYR A 111 1.44 -12.76 1.52
CA TYR A 111 1.20 -12.88 0.07
C TYR A 111 2.51 -12.96 -0.70
N VAL A 112 3.44 -12.04 -0.43
CA VAL A 112 4.72 -12.01 -1.14
C VAL A 112 5.51 -13.29 -0.87
N ALA A 113 5.60 -13.76 0.37
CA ALA A 113 6.30 -15.00 0.70
C ALA A 113 5.71 -16.22 -0.02
N ASP A 114 4.39 -16.34 -0.08
CA ASP A 114 3.70 -17.47 -0.72
C ASP A 114 3.88 -17.47 -2.26
N ASN A 115 4.08 -16.29 -2.87
CA ASN A 115 4.06 -16.14 -4.33
C ASN A 115 5.42 -15.78 -4.96
N LEU A 116 6.42 -15.34 -4.18
CA LEU A 116 7.70 -14.87 -4.70
C LEU A 116 8.45 -15.90 -5.54
N ASN A 117 8.39 -17.18 -5.14
CA ASN A 117 9.10 -18.24 -5.85
C ASN A 117 8.61 -18.43 -7.30
N SER A 118 7.35 -18.09 -7.59
CA SER A 118 6.82 -18.13 -8.96
C SER A 118 7.54 -17.16 -9.91
N CYS A 119 8.06 -16.05 -9.38
CA CYS A 119 8.85 -15.08 -10.14
C CYS A 119 10.35 -15.43 -10.15
N ILE A 120 10.91 -15.79 -8.98
CA ILE A 120 12.34 -16.05 -8.85
C ILE A 120 12.76 -17.35 -9.55
N GLY A 121 11.90 -18.38 -9.50
CA GLY A 121 12.12 -19.65 -10.20
C GLY A 121 13.42 -20.35 -9.79
N ASP A 122 13.72 -20.40 -8.49
CA ASP A 122 14.99 -20.90 -7.93
C ASP A 122 16.24 -20.24 -8.55
N PHE A 123 16.13 -18.98 -9.00
CA PHE A 123 17.19 -18.20 -9.64
C PHE A 123 17.77 -18.81 -10.92
N LYS A 124 17.07 -19.72 -11.59
CA LYS A 124 17.54 -20.42 -12.81
C LYS A 124 17.93 -19.47 -13.97
N SER A 125 17.37 -18.27 -14.01
CA SER A 125 17.66 -17.24 -15.00
C SER A 125 19.03 -16.56 -14.80
N LEU A 126 19.60 -16.60 -13.59
CA LEU A 126 20.84 -15.94 -13.23
C LEU A 126 22.05 -16.88 -13.40
N GLN A 127 22.34 -17.22 -14.66
CA GLN A 127 23.51 -18.03 -15.00
C GLN A 127 24.80 -17.36 -14.51
N GLY A 128 25.70 -18.13 -13.89
CA GLY A 128 26.98 -17.63 -13.37
C GLY A 128 26.96 -17.18 -11.91
N PHE A 129 25.79 -17.22 -11.23
CA PHE A 129 25.69 -16.98 -9.79
C PHE A 129 25.27 -18.25 -9.05
N SER A 130 25.91 -18.52 -7.92
CA SER A 130 25.43 -19.47 -6.92
C SER A 130 24.71 -18.70 -5.83
N ILE A 131 23.38 -18.74 -5.81
CA ILE A 131 22.54 -18.00 -4.86
C ILE A 131 21.92 -18.98 -3.88
N VAL A 132 22.02 -18.70 -2.59
CA VAL A 132 21.43 -19.49 -1.51
C VAL A 132 20.62 -18.58 -0.62
N GLU A 133 19.40 -18.98 -0.30
CA GLU A 133 18.53 -18.30 0.67
C GLU A 133 18.97 -18.71 2.09
N GLU A 134 19.44 -17.75 2.89
CA GLU A 134 19.91 -18.01 4.28
C GLU A 134 18.82 -17.75 5.34
N GLY A 135 17.61 -17.40 4.92
CA GLY A 135 16.49 -17.12 5.81
C GLY A 135 15.20 -16.78 5.06
N ASN A 136 14.13 -16.61 5.82
CA ASN A 136 12.81 -16.34 5.24
C ASN A 136 12.65 -14.87 4.86
N LEU A 137 11.96 -14.63 3.74
CA LEU A 137 11.48 -13.31 3.35
C LEU A 137 10.56 -12.74 4.44
N SER A 138 10.75 -11.46 4.79
CA SER A 138 9.80 -10.70 5.59
C SER A 138 9.78 -9.22 5.19
N ILE A 139 8.70 -8.51 5.53
CA ILE A 139 8.62 -7.06 5.39
C ILE A 139 9.01 -6.43 6.73
N THR A 140 10.12 -5.69 6.79
CA THR A 140 10.55 -5.02 8.02
C THR A 140 9.89 -3.69 8.24
N ASN A 141 9.55 -2.98 7.16
CA ASN A 141 8.85 -1.70 7.25
C ASN A 141 7.92 -1.52 6.05
N MET A 142 6.80 -0.84 6.26
CA MET A 142 5.84 -0.48 5.22
C MET A 142 5.27 0.89 5.54
N ILE A 143 5.43 1.83 4.61
CA ILE A 143 4.96 3.20 4.75
C ILE A 143 3.83 3.43 3.75
N LEU A 144 2.64 3.73 4.29
CA LEU A 144 1.46 4.11 3.54
C LEU A 144 1.43 5.63 3.38
N SER A 145 1.97 6.14 2.27
CA SER A 145 1.88 7.57 1.95
C SER A 145 0.59 7.88 1.17
N GLU A 146 0.31 9.17 0.99
CA GLU A 146 -0.83 9.65 0.20
C GLU A 146 -0.83 9.13 -1.24
N ASN A 147 0.35 9.05 -1.88
CA ASN A 147 0.46 8.74 -3.30
C ASN A 147 1.17 7.43 -3.63
N LYS A 148 1.83 6.80 -2.64
CA LYS A 148 2.61 5.60 -2.85
C LYS A 148 2.68 4.72 -1.61
N VAL A 149 3.00 3.46 -1.82
CA VAL A 149 3.34 2.50 -0.78
C VAL A 149 4.83 2.18 -0.90
N SER A 150 5.60 2.40 0.16
CA SER A 150 7.03 2.04 0.20
C SER A 150 7.20 0.83 1.13
N VAL A 151 7.88 -0.21 0.64
CA VAL A 151 8.05 -1.47 1.38
C VAL A 151 9.52 -1.85 1.46
N GLU A 152 10.00 -2.08 2.67
CA GLU A 152 11.33 -2.63 2.95
C GLU A 152 11.24 -4.11 3.24
N TYR A 153 11.93 -4.91 2.43
CA TYR A 153 12.03 -6.35 2.58
C TYR A 153 13.36 -6.73 3.22
N ASP A 154 13.30 -7.73 4.10
CA ASP A 154 14.45 -8.49 4.57
C ASP A 154 14.39 -9.87 3.91
N TYR A 155 15.30 -10.09 2.96
CA TYR A 155 15.45 -11.32 2.22
C TYR A 155 16.94 -11.70 2.15
N PRO A 156 17.46 -12.44 3.14
CA PRO A 156 18.88 -12.75 3.21
C PRO A 156 19.28 -13.77 2.14
N LEU A 157 20.07 -13.30 1.18
CA LEU A 157 20.62 -14.04 0.05
C LEU A 157 22.14 -14.05 0.12
N LYS A 158 22.73 -15.24 -0.02
CA LYS A 158 24.16 -15.43 -0.14
C LYS A 158 24.55 -15.75 -1.57
N ILE A 159 25.46 -14.95 -2.10
CA ILE A 159 25.89 -15.01 -3.49
C ILE A 159 27.36 -15.44 -3.53
N ASN A 160 27.63 -16.51 -4.28
CA ASN A 160 28.96 -17.09 -4.49
C ASN A 160 29.73 -17.35 -3.19
N ASN A 161 29.02 -17.64 -2.08
CA ASN A 161 29.55 -17.81 -0.73
C ASN A 161 30.38 -16.64 -0.18
N LYS A 162 30.28 -15.44 -0.78
CA LYS A 162 31.11 -14.28 -0.42
C LYS A 162 30.29 -13.05 -0.08
N THR A 163 29.23 -12.78 -0.85
CA THR A 163 28.47 -11.53 -0.75
C THR A 163 27.09 -11.81 -0.20
N GLU A 164 26.69 -11.06 0.83
CA GLU A 164 25.34 -11.10 1.40
C GLU A 164 24.53 -9.92 0.84
N LEU A 165 23.36 -10.22 0.27
CA LEU A 165 22.33 -9.23 -0.03
C LEU A 165 21.14 -9.52 0.88
N ARG A 166 20.64 -8.50 1.56
CA ARG A 166 19.62 -8.71 2.60
C ARG A 166 18.45 -7.76 2.53
N LYS A 167 18.71 -6.47 2.31
CA LYS A 167 17.68 -5.44 2.30
C LYS A 167 17.33 -5.04 0.89
N PHE A 168 16.04 -5.03 0.60
CA PHE A 168 15.48 -4.59 -0.67
C PHE A 168 14.39 -3.57 -0.43
N LEU A 169 14.27 -2.60 -1.33
CA LEU A 169 13.25 -1.58 -1.27
C LEU A 169 12.43 -1.61 -2.56
N ALA A 170 11.11 -1.63 -2.43
CA ALA A 170 10.21 -1.41 -3.54
C ALA A 170 9.22 -0.29 -3.21
N GLU A 171 8.88 0.49 -4.24
CA GLU A 171 7.85 1.52 -4.16
C GLU A 171 6.77 1.22 -5.18
N TYR A 172 5.52 1.43 -4.78
CA TYR A 172 4.34 1.16 -5.58
C TYR A 172 3.49 2.41 -5.70
N ASP A 173 3.12 2.79 -6.92
CA ASP A 173 2.31 3.97 -7.22
C ASP A 173 0.82 3.71 -6.92
N PHE A 174 0.50 3.53 -5.64
CA PHE A 174 -0.84 3.30 -5.11
C PHE A 174 -1.15 4.25 -3.95
N ARG A 175 -2.35 4.84 -3.94
CA ARG A 175 -2.84 5.72 -2.85
C ARG A 175 -3.52 4.93 -1.72
N LEU A 176 -2.97 3.77 -1.35
CA LEU A 176 -3.56 2.91 -0.32
C LEU A 176 -3.66 3.61 1.05
N GLY A 177 -2.68 4.46 1.39
CA GLY A 177 -2.72 5.26 2.62
C GLY A 177 -3.92 6.20 2.66
N LYS A 178 -4.18 6.90 1.54
CA LYS A 178 -5.35 7.77 1.39
C LYS A 178 -6.65 6.98 1.58
N ILE A 179 -6.83 5.89 0.84
CA ILE A 179 -8.03 5.03 0.94
C ILE A 179 -8.23 4.55 2.38
N TYR A 180 -7.19 4.00 3.00
CA TYR A 180 -7.26 3.44 4.34
C TYR A 180 -7.65 4.50 5.39
N ASN A 181 -7.08 5.71 5.28
CA ASN A 181 -7.42 6.82 6.18
C ASN A 181 -8.86 7.30 5.97
N THR A 182 -9.32 7.44 4.73
CA THR A 182 -10.71 7.81 4.42
C THR A 182 -11.71 6.78 4.96
N VAL A 183 -11.42 5.48 4.80
CA VAL A 183 -12.27 4.41 5.33
C VAL A 183 -12.34 4.47 6.86
N LYS A 184 -11.22 4.67 7.55
CA LYS A 184 -11.21 4.83 9.01
C LYS A 184 -12.03 6.03 9.47
N GLN A 185 -11.95 7.15 8.77
CA GLN A 185 -12.74 8.33 9.07
C GLN A 185 -14.25 8.04 8.93
N LEU A 186 -14.68 7.50 7.79
CA LEU A 186 -16.10 7.16 7.55
C LEU A 186 -16.66 6.16 8.57
N LEU A 187 -15.86 5.20 9.01
CA LEU A 187 -16.27 4.21 10.01
C LEU A 187 -16.37 4.77 11.42
N SER A 188 -15.58 5.78 11.75
CA SER A 188 -15.70 6.46 13.05
C SER A 188 -17.07 7.12 13.23
N GLU A 189 -17.67 7.62 12.14
CA GLU A 189 -19.02 8.19 12.13
C GLU A 189 -20.10 7.08 12.21
N SER A 190 -19.84 5.94 11.58
CA SER A 190 -20.74 4.78 11.59
C SER A 190 -20.98 4.23 13.00
N VAL A 191 -20.00 4.37 13.91
CA VAL A 191 -20.17 4.03 15.34
C VAL A 191 -21.19 4.94 16.03
N SER A 192 -21.28 6.20 15.61
CA SER A 192 -22.23 7.16 16.18
C SER A 192 -23.65 6.98 15.64
N MET A 193 -23.80 6.37 14.46
CA MET A 193 -25.08 6.13 13.78
C MET A 193 -25.20 4.68 13.26
N PRO A 194 -25.32 3.67 14.15
CA PRO A 194 -25.22 2.25 13.78
C PRO A 194 -26.37 1.71 12.90
N THR A 195 -27.43 2.49 12.71
CA THR A 195 -28.64 2.14 11.95
C THR A 195 -28.71 2.77 10.55
N PHE A 196 -27.74 3.61 10.19
CA PHE A 196 -27.71 4.34 8.91
C PHE A 196 -26.29 4.41 8.34
N ILE A 197 -26.19 4.50 7.01
CA ILE A 197 -24.96 4.90 6.33
C ILE A 197 -25.10 6.34 5.90
N CYS A 198 -24.13 7.18 6.26
CA CYS A 198 -24.10 8.57 5.82
C CYS A 198 -23.66 8.65 4.35
N LEU A 199 -24.62 8.61 3.43
CA LEU A 199 -24.34 8.70 1.98
C LEU A 199 -23.72 10.05 1.60
N SER A 200 -24.11 11.15 2.24
CA SER A 200 -23.49 12.46 2.02
C SER A 200 -22.02 12.45 2.42
N CYS A 201 -21.69 11.86 3.58
CA CYS A 201 -20.31 11.76 4.04
C CYS A 201 -19.44 10.95 3.07
N ILE A 202 -19.99 9.86 2.50
CA ILE A 202 -19.30 9.07 1.47
C ILE A 202 -19.05 9.89 0.20
N VAL A 203 -20.06 10.66 -0.26
CA VAL A 203 -19.93 11.51 -1.45
C VAL A 203 -18.91 12.62 -1.22
N ASP A 204 -18.98 13.31 -0.08
CA ASP A 204 -18.04 14.39 0.28
C ASP A 204 -16.62 13.85 0.38
N ALA A 205 -16.43 12.72 1.08
CA ALA A 205 -15.15 12.04 1.18
C ALA A 205 -14.60 11.62 -0.20
N GLY A 206 -15.47 11.18 -1.12
CA GLY A 206 -15.09 10.85 -2.49
C GLY A 206 -14.60 12.06 -3.28
N ILE A 207 -15.29 13.20 -3.19
CA ILE A 207 -14.90 14.43 -3.86
C ILE A 207 -13.58 14.97 -3.30
N GLU A 208 -13.44 15.03 -1.97
CA GLU A 208 -12.26 15.58 -1.30
C GLU A 208 -10.99 14.75 -1.56
N ASN A 209 -11.14 13.44 -1.64
CA ASN A 209 -10.01 12.51 -1.77
C ASN A 209 -9.79 12.01 -3.21
N ASP A 210 -10.65 12.40 -4.14
CA ASP A 210 -10.65 11.93 -5.54
C ASP A 210 -10.77 10.39 -5.61
N LEU A 211 -11.78 9.88 -4.90
CA LEU A 211 -12.12 8.45 -4.78
C LEU A 211 -13.57 8.23 -5.21
N THR A 212 -13.85 7.05 -5.76
CA THR A 212 -15.23 6.62 -6.08
C THR A 212 -15.68 5.55 -5.09
N PHE A 213 -16.95 5.58 -4.69
CA PHE A 213 -17.53 4.59 -3.78
C PHE A 213 -18.68 3.87 -4.46
N GLU A 214 -18.69 2.55 -4.34
CA GLU A 214 -19.83 1.70 -4.69
C GLU A 214 -20.34 1.00 -3.45
N THR A 215 -21.66 0.86 -3.36
CA THR A 215 -22.31 0.15 -2.26
C THR A 215 -23.15 -1.00 -2.81
N ILE A 216 -23.09 -2.14 -2.15
CA ILE A 216 -23.81 -3.36 -2.52
C ILE A 216 -24.53 -3.86 -1.28
N GLU A 217 -25.85 -3.96 -1.33
CA GLU A 217 -26.64 -4.60 -0.29
C GLU A 217 -26.49 -6.12 -0.37
N TRP A 218 -26.17 -6.75 0.76
CA TRP A 218 -25.97 -8.19 0.87
C TRP A 218 -26.56 -8.72 2.17
N GLY A 219 -27.86 -9.03 2.15
CA GLY A 219 -28.61 -9.42 3.34
C GLY A 219 -28.67 -8.26 4.35
N GLU A 220 -28.15 -8.48 5.56
CA GLU A 220 -28.05 -7.46 6.61
C GLU A 220 -26.77 -6.60 6.54
N TYR A 221 -25.93 -6.84 5.53
CA TYR A 221 -24.68 -6.13 5.32
C TYR A 221 -24.78 -5.17 4.14
N VAL A 222 -24.06 -4.07 4.23
CA VAL A 222 -23.73 -3.23 3.09
C VAL A 222 -22.23 -3.34 2.85
N ILE A 223 -21.87 -3.81 1.67
CA ILE A 223 -20.49 -3.86 1.21
C ILE A 223 -20.17 -2.53 0.55
N VAL A 224 -19.09 -1.90 1.00
CA VAL A 224 -18.56 -0.66 0.43
C VAL A 224 -17.30 -1.01 -0.32
N VAL A 225 -17.24 -0.63 -1.60
CA VAL A 225 -16.06 -0.76 -2.45
C VAL A 225 -15.56 0.65 -2.77
N VAL A 226 -14.39 0.98 -2.22
CA VAL A 226 -13.68 2.23 -2.53
C VAL A 226 -12.79 1.98 -3.74
N LYS A 227 -12.88 2.83 -4.75
CA LYS A 227 -12.13 2.71 -6.01
C LYS A 227 -11.26 3.94 -6.21
N ASP A 228 -10.01 3.68 -6.54
CA ASP A 228 -9.06 4.67 -7.00
C ASP A 228 -8.62 4.31 -8.42
N ALA A 229 -9.07 5.10 -9.40
CA ALA A 229 -8.74 4.95 -10.81
C ALA A 229 -7.69 5.95 -11.31
N THR A 230 -7.07 6.72 -10.40
CA THR A 230 -6.10 7.77 -10.75
C THR A 230 -4.70 7.23 -11.05
N THR A 231 -4.42 6.02 -10.54
CA THR A 231 -3.15 5.32 -10.75
C THR A 231 -3.21 4.45 -12.00
N LYS A 232 -2.04 4.07 -12.54
CA LYS A 232 -1.94 3.26 -13.77
C LYS A 232 -2.73 1.95 -13.70
N LYS A 233 -2.76 1.34 -12.52
CA LYS A 233 -3.62 0.20 -12.20
C LYS A 233 -4.66 0.66 -11.18
N PRO A 234 -5.96 0.42 -11.41
CA PRO A 234 -6.98 0.82 -10.46
C PRO A 234 -6.84 0.00 -9.17
N LEU A 235 -6.97 0.67 -8.03
CA LEU A 235 -6.95 0.05 -6.71
C LEU A 235 -8.36 0.02 -6.14
N ASN A 236 -8.85 -1.17 -5.82
CA ASN A 236 -10.16 -1.35 -5.18
C ASN A 236 -9.94 -1.81 -3.74
N PHE A 237 -10.72 -1.25 -2.81
CA PHE A 237 -10.68 -1.59 -1.40
C PHE A 237 -12.09 -1.90 -0.89
N ALA A 238 -12.34 -3.14 -0.45
CA ALA A 238 -13.68 -3.56 -0.05
C ALA A 238 -13.77 -3.92 1.42
N TYR A 239 -14.86 -3.52 2.06
CA TYR A 239 -15.21 -3.90 3.42
C TYR A 239 -16.73 -3.93 3.59
N ALA A 240 -17.21 -4.62 4.62
CA ALA A 240 -18.63 -4.73 4.92
C ALA A 240 -18.98 -4.06 6.24
N ILE A 241 -20.19 -3.49 6.27
CA ILE A 241 -20.81 -2.88 7.43
C ILE A 241 -22.13 -3.63 7.69
N LYS A 242 -22.35 -4.14 8.89
CA LYS A 242 -23.65 -4.64 9.34
C LYS A 242 -24.44 -3.50 9.96
N LEU A 243 -25.62 -3.21 9.41
CA LEU A 243 -26.51 -2.20 9.96
C LEU A 243 -27.40 -2.80 11.04
N MET A 244 -27.60 -2.06 12.13
CA MET A 244 -28.58 -2.48 13.13
C MET A 244 -30.00 -2.33 12.57
N PRO A 245 -30.91 -3.27 12.88
CA PRO A 245 -32.31 -3.15 12.50
C PRO A 245 -32.91 -1.89 13.12
N ARG A 246 -33.76 -1.18 12.37
CA ARG A 246 -34.50 -0.03 12.88
C ARG A 246 -35.69 -0.52 13.71
N GLU A 247 -35.85 0.01 14.92
CA GLU A 247 -37.05 -0.24 15.71
C GLU A 247 -38.30 0.17 14.91
N GLY A 248 -39.27 -0.75 14.80
CA GLY A 248 -40.53 -0.50 14.11
C GLY A 248 -40.50 -0.64 12.58
N VAL A 249 -39.36 -1.02 11.96
CA VAL A 249 -39.29 -1.32 10.52
C VAL A 249 -39.10 -2.83 10.33
N PRO A 250 -40.02 -3.53 9.63
CA PRO A 250 -39.87 -4.96 9.39
C PRO A 250 -38.60 -5.23 8.56
N PRO A 251 -37.89 -6.36 8.80
CA PRO A 251 -36.68 -6.69 8.07
C PRO A 251 -36.96 -6.79 6.56
N ILE A 252 -36.03 -6.28 5.75
CA ILE A 252 -36.09 -6.41 4.30
C ILE A 252 -36.00 -7.91 3.97
N PRO A 253 -36.97 -8.49 3.25
CA PRO A 253 -36.93 -9.90 2.91
C PRO A 253 -35.69 -10.18 2.06
N ALA A 254 -34.93 -11.22 2.42
CA ALA A 254 -33.77 -11.66 1.66
C ALA A 254 -34.21 -11.99 0.22
N ALA A 255 -33.55 -11.38 -0.76
CA ALA A 255 -33.75 -11.74 -2.17
C ALA A 255 -33.31 -13.19 -2.38
N THR A 256 -34.27 -14.05 -2.73
CA THR A 256 -34.07 -15.45 -3.13
C THR A 256 -33.43 -15.55 -4.49
#